data_AF-A0A1J3E2X7-F1
#
_entry.id   AF-A0A1J3E2X7-F1
#
_cell.length_a   1.000
_cell.length_b   1.000
_cell.length_c   1.000
_cell.angle_alpha   90.00
_cell.angle_beta   90.00
_cell.angle_gamma   90.00
#
_symmetry.space_group_name_H-M   'P 1'
#
loop_
_entity.id
_entity.type
_entity.pdbx_description
1 polymer ?
#
loop_
_entity_poly.entity_id
_entity_poly.type
_entity_poly.pdbx_seq_one_letter_code
_entity_poly.pdbx_strand_id
1 'polypeptide(L)'
;DEATVKRLVRKGTITGKFVPILCGSAFKNKGVLPLLDAVVDYLPSPVEVPPMNGTDPENPEITIIRKPDDDEPFAGLAFKSLLREAHRWFLRVEC
;
A
#
# COMPACT_ATOMS: atom_id res chain seq x y z
N ASP A 1 25.05 8.21 9.62
CA ASP A 1 25.07 6.78 9.22
C ASP A 1 24.07 6.55 8.10
N GLU A 2 24.37 5.63 7.18
CA GLU A 2 23.55 5.36 5.98
C GLU A 2 22.12 4.93 6.34
N ALA A 3 21.95 4.08 7.35
CA ALA A 3 20.65 3.60 7.80
C ALA A 3 19.73 4.75 8.28
N THR A 4 20.27 5.73 9.01
CA THR A 4 19.51 6.90 9.43
C THR A 4 19.05 7.76 8.25
N VAL A 5 19.89 7.91 7.22
CA VAL A 5 19.50 8.64 6.01
C VAL A 5 18.32 7.95 5.32
N LYS A 6 18.39 6.64 5.11
CA LYS A 6 17.29 5.87 4.50
C LYS A 6 15.99 6.01 5.29
N ARG A 7 16.05 5.93 6.62
CA ARG A 7 14.89 6.09 7.51
C ARG A 7 14.26 7.49 7.40
N LEU A 8 15.07 8.53 7.32
CA LEU A 8 14.57 9.90 7.17
C LEU A 8 13.94 10.14 5.79
N VAL A 9 14.53 9.58 4.74
CA VAL A 9 13.94 9.59 3.38
C VAL A 9 12.60 8.88 3.39
N ARG A 10 12.51 7.65 3.94
CA ARG A 10 11.25 6.90 4.09
C ARG A 10 10.18 7.74 4.83
N LYS A 11 10.53 8.38 5.95
CA LYS A 11 9.62 9.26 6.68
C LYS A 11 9.14 10.43 5.82
N GLY A 12 10.02 11.05 5.05
CA GLY A 12 9.67 12.11 4.09
C GLY A 12 8.73 11.62 2.98
N THR A 13 8.94 10.40 2.49
CA THR A 13 8.12 9.75 1.45
C THR A 13 6.73 9.40 1.97
N ILE A 14 6.63 8.74 3.13
CA ILE A 14 5.34 8.35 3.73
C ILE A 14 4.51 9.60 4.09
N THR A 15 5.15 10.67 4.56
CA THR A 15 4.45 11.92 4.89
C THR A 15 4.14 12.80 3.66
N GLY A 16 4.56 12.40 2.46
CA GLY A 16 4.34 13.15 1.22
C GLY A 16 5.13 14.45 1.09
N LYS A 17 6.11 14.70 1.97
CA LYS A 17 6.95 15.91 1.97
C LYS A 17 8.16 15.81 1.05
N PHE A 18 8.53 14.60 0.66
CA PHE A 18 9.71 14.32 -0.15
C PHE A 18 9.42 13.17 -1.12
N VAL A 19 9.72 13.37 -2.40
CA VAL A 19 9.54 12.35 -3.44
C VAL A 19 10.91 11.93 -3.96
N PRO A 20 11.41 10.72 -3.64
CA PRO A 20 12.69 10.23 -4.12
C PRO A 20 12.63 9.98 -5.63
N ILE A 21 13.56 10.57 -6.37
CA ILE A 21 13.68 10.41 -7.83
C ILE A 21 14.85 9.47 -8.10
N LEU A 22 14.58 8.36 -8.81
CA LEU A 22 15.59 7.42 -9.28
C LEU A 22 15.68 7.47 -10.81
N CYS A 23 16.90 7.46 -11.34
CA CYS A 23 17.14 7.44 -12.78
C CYS A 23 17.37 6.00 -13.27
N GLY A 24 16.78 5.64 -14.41
CA GLY A 24 16.93 4.32 -15.00
C GLY A 24 16.37 4.23 -16.42
N SER A 25 16.66 3.13 -17.09
CA SER A 25 16.10 2.78 -18.40
C SER A 25 15.63 1.33 -18.36
N ALA A 26 14.31 1.16 -18.20
CA ALA A 26 13.69 -0.17 -18.17
C ALA A 26 13.95 -0.94 -19.48
N PHE A 27 13.89 -0.25 -20.63
CA PHE A 27 14.12 -0.86 -21.94
C PHE A 27 15.53 -1.48 -22.09
N LYS A 28 16.54 -0.87 -21.48
CA LYS A 28 17.92 -1.37 -21.51
C LYS A 28 18.27 -2.19 -20.27
N ASN A 29 17.29 -2.55 -19.43
CA ASN A 29 17.47 -3.26 -18.16
C ASN A 29 18.47 -2.56 -17.20
N LYS A 30 18.51 -1.22 -17.20
CA LYS A 30 19.39 -0.44 -16.32
C LYS A 30 18.58 0.24 -15.23
N GLY A 31 18.95 0.02 -13.97
CA GLY A 31 18.29 0.65 -12.82
C GLY A 31 17.05 -0.07 -12.30
N VAL A 32 16.67 -1.22 -12.86
CA VAL A 32 15.51 -2.02 -12.39
C VAL A 32 15.79 -2.62 -11.01
N LEU A 33 16.98 -3.20 -10.79
CA LEU A 33 17.35 -3.76 -9.48
C LEU A 33 17.42 -2.66 -8.39
N PRO A 34 18.14 -1.54 -8.58
CA PRO A 34 18.12 -0.43 -7.61
C PRO A 34 16.72 0.15 -7.35
N LEU A 35 15.83 0.13 -8.36
CA LEU A 35 14.44 0.56 -8.19
C LEU A 35 13.67 -0.39 -7.27
N LEU A 36 13.85 -1.70 -7.40
CA LEU A 36 13.21 -2.68 -6.53
C LEU A 36 13.72 -2.58 -5.09
N ASP A 37 15.02 -2.33 -4.90
CA ASP A 37 15.57 -2.07 -3.57
C ASP A 37 14.97 -0.80 -2.95
N ALA A 38 14.85 0.27 -3.74
CA ALA A 38 14.22 1.52 -3.30
C ALA A 38 12.73 1.37 -2.95
N VAL A 39 12.01 0.46 -3.62
CA VAL A 39 10.62 0.12 -3.29
C VAL A 39 10.54 -0.45 -1.86
N VAL A 40 11.42 -1.38 -1.51
CA VAL A 40 11.45 -1.96 -0.16
C VAL A 40 11.85 -0.91 0.88
N ASP A 41 12.87 -0.10 0.57
CA ASP A 41 13.41 0.88 1.51
C ASP A 41 12.43 2.04 1.79
N TYR A 42 11.71 2.54 0.79
CA TYR A 42 10.99 3.82 0.88
C TYR A 42 9.45 3.72 0.83
N LEU A 43 8.86 2.66 0.27
CA LEU A 43 7.39 2.56 0.21
C LEU A 43 6.80 2.02 1.53
N PRO A 44 5.61 2.52 1.92
CA PRO A 44 4.96 2.11 3.17
C PRO A 44 4.50 0.66 3.11
N SER A 45 4.59 0.00 4.26
CA SER A 45 3.91 -1.28 4.51
C SER A 45 2.43 -1.02 4.84
N PRO A 46 1.50 -1.95 4.56
CA PRO A 46 0.08 -1.79 4.91
C PRO A 46 -0.17 -1.41 6.37
N VAL A 47 0.66 -1.90 7.30
CA VAL A 47 0.55 -1.60 8.74
C VAL A 47 0.96 -0.17 9.11
N GLU A 48 1.69 0.54 8.24
CA GLU A 48 2.11 1.93 8.47
C GLU A 48 1.10 2.94 7.91
N VAL A 49 0.11 2.47 7.16
CA VAL A 49 -0.96 3.29 6.57
C VAL A 49 -2.14 3.34 7.56
N PRO A 50 -2.87 4.47 7.65
CA PRO A 50 -4.06 4.53 8.49
C PRO A 50 -5.04 3.39 8.17
N PRO A 51 -5.63 2.76 9.20
CA PRO A 51 -6.60 1.69 9.02
C PRO A 51 -7.84 2.18 8.27
N MET A 52 -8.54 1.25 7.62
CA MET A 52 -9.70 1.58 6.81
C MET A 52 -10.92 1.86 7.70
N ASN A 53 -11.65 2.92 7.39
CA ASN A 53 -12.91 3.23 8.06
C ASN A 53 -14.08 2.66 7.24
N GLY A 54 -14.89 1.82 7.88
CA GLY A 54 -16.18 1.35 7.38
C GLY A 54 -17.33 1.93 8.19
N THR A 55 -18.55 1.74 7.68
CA THR A 55 -19.78 2.13 8.35
C THR A 55 -20.53 0.87 8.79
N ASP A 56 -21.16 0.92 9.97
CA ASP A 56 -22.00 -0.18 10.43
C ASP A 56 -23.25 -0.36 9.52
N PRO A 57 -23.58 -1.60 9.10
CA PRO A 57 -24.75 -1.85 8.24
C PRO A 57 -26.09 -1.50 8.88
N GLU A 58 -26.19 -1.58 10.22
CA GLU A 58 -27.41 -1.33 10.98
C GLU A 58 -27.52 0.14 11.40
N ASN A 59 -26.40 0.80 11.66
CA ASN A 59 -26.37 2.22 12.03
C ASN A 59 -25.30 3.03 11.26
N PRO A 60 -25.71 3.86 10.28
CA PRO A 60 -24.81 4.68 9.48
C PRO A 60 -23.94 5.68 10.26
N GLU A 61 -24.29 5.99 11.52
CA GLU A 61 -23.53 6.92 12.36
C GLU A 61 -22.34 6.25 13.07
N ILE A 62 -22.32 4.92 13.12
CA ILE A 62 -21.24 4.16 13.76
C ILE A 62 -20.13 3.89 12.74
N THR A 63 -18.94 4.42 13.03
CA THR A 63 -17.73 4.15 12.24
C THR A 63 -17.01 2.93 12.81
N ILE A 64 -16.79 1.93 11.97
CA ILE A 64 -16.01 0.73 12.30
C ILE A 64 -14.61 0.91 11.73
N ILE A 65 -13.59 0.84 12.58
CA ILE A 65 -12.19 0.88 12.14
C ILE A 65 -11.74 -0.57 11.91
N ARG A 66 -11.15 -0.83 10.74
CA ARG A 66 -10.63 -2.12 10.31
C ARG A 66 -9.11 -2.07 10.28
N LYS A 67 -8.45 -2.77 11.22
CA LYS A 67 -6.99 -2.78 11.31
C LYS A 67 -6.42 -3.89 10.43
N PRO A 68 -5.27 -3.69 9.79
CA PRO A 68 -4.61 -4.72 9.00
C PRO A 68 -3.98 -5.79 9.91
N ASP A 69 -4.83 -6.64 10.49
CA ASP A 69 -4.50 -7.72 11.41
C ASP A 69 -5.27 -8.99 11.02
N ASP A 70 -4.60 -10.14 11.06
CA ASP A 70 -5.15 -11.43 10.63
C ASP A 70 -6.21 -11.97 11.61
N ASP A 71 -6.24 -11.43 12.84
CA ASP A 71 -7.23 -11.78 13.88
C ASP A 71 -8.55 -11.01 13.74
N GLU A 72 -8.60 -9.96 12.89
CA GLU A 72 -9.83 -9.19 12.68
C GLU A 72 -10.81 -9.88 11.72
N PRO A 73 -12.14 -9.61 11.83
CA PRO A 73 -13.10 -10.18 10.89
C PRO A 73 -12.83 -9.72 9.47
N PHE A 74 -12.85 -10.68 8.53
CA PHE A 74 -12.53 -10.47 7.12
C PHE A 74 -13.23 -9.24 6.52
N ALA A 75 -12.44 -8.36 5.94
CA ALA A 75 -12.90 -7.17 5.24
C ALA A 75 -12.11 -6.99 3.95
N GLY A 76 -12.80 -6.79 2.82
CA GLY A 76 -12.14 -6.61 1.53
C GLY A 76 -12.88 -5.67 0.59
N LEU A 77 -12.12 -4.89 -0.18
CA LEU A 77 -12.62 -3.97 -1.19
C LEU A 77 -12.44 -4.56 -2.59
N ALA A 78 -13.55 -4.84 -3.28
CA ALA A 78 -13.53 -5.19 -4.70
C ALA A 78 -13.37 -3.91 -5.54
N PHE A 79 -12.22 -3.74 -6.20
CA PHE A 79 -11.92 -2.51 -6.95
C PHE A 79 -11.92 -2.69 -8.47
N LYS A 80 -11.91 -3.93 -8.96
CA LYS A 80 -11.89 -4.21 -10.40
C LYS A 80 -12.59 -5.52 -10.74
N SER A 81 -13.44 -5.46 -11.75
CA SER A 81 -14.03 -6.64 -12.41
C SER A 81 -13.44 -6.83 -13.80
N LEU A 82 -13.10 -8.06 -14.15
CA LEU A 82 -12.75 -8.46 -15.51
C LEU A 82 -13.81 -9.42 -16.05
N LEU A 83 -14.46 -8.98 -17.14
CA LEU A 83 -15.29 -9.84 -17.97
C LEU A 83 -14.39 -10.55 -18.99
N ARG A 84 -13.96 -11.75 -18.62
CA ARG A 84 -13.53 -12.80 -19.55
C ARG A 84 -14.32 -14.06 -19.20
N GLU A 85 -14.15 -15.15 -19.94
CA GLU A 85 -14.88 -16.43 -19.85
C GLU A 85 -15.26 -16.93 -18.43
N ALA A 86 -14.51 -16.52 -17.39
CA ALA A 86 -14.95 -16.53 -16.00
C ALA A 86 -14.89 -15.12 -15.38
N HIS A 87 -15.96 -14.71 -14.69
CA HIS A 87 -16.03 -13.46 -13.94
C HIS A 87 -14.92 -13.41 -12.89
N ARG A 88 -13.94 -12.50 -13.06
CA ARG A 88 -12.83 -12.33 -12.10
C ARG A 88 -12.94 -10.99 -11.39
N TRP A 89 -12.89 -11.03 -10.07
CA TRP A 89 -12.86 -9.86 -9.20
C TRP A 89 -11.46 -9.72 -8.59
N PHE A 90 -10.96 -8.48 -8.53
CA PHE A 90 -9.76 -8.14 -7.78
C PHE A 90 -10.20 -7.53 -6.46
N LEU A 91 -9.82 -8.19 -5.38
CA LEU A 91 -10.10 -7.74 -4.03
C LEU A 91 -8.79 -7.30 -3.39
N ARG A 92 -8.82 -6.15 -2.73
CA ARG A 92 -7.82 -5.76 -1.74
C ARG A 92 -8.34 -6.20 -0.37
N VAL A 93 -7.61 -7.06 0.32
CA VAL A 93 -7.92 -7.46 1.69
C VAL A 93 -7.42 -6.36 2.62
N GLU A 94 -8.29 -5.90 3.52
CA GLU A 94 -7.97 -4.90 4.54
C GLU A 94 -7.76 -5.57 5.91
N CYS A 95 -8.44 -6.69 6.18
CA CYS A 95 -8.30 -7.59 7.35
C CYS A 95 -8.62 -9.02 6.90
#